data_AF-L1L858-F1
#
_entry.id   AF-L1L858-F1
#
_cell.length_a   1.000
_cell.length_b   1.000
_cell.length_c   1.000
_cell.angle_alpha   90.00
_cell.angle_beta   90.00
_cell.angle_gamma   90.00
#
_symmetry.space_group_name_H-M   'P 1'
#
loop_
_entity.id
_entity.type
_entity.pdbx_description
1 polymer ?
#
loop_
_entity_poly.entity_id
_entity_poly.type
_entity_poly.pdbx_seq_one_letter_code
_entity_poly.pdbx_strand_id
1 'polypeptide(L)'
;MHRRRRTALVLSAAIAAAAPLLTACGNDARPGAAAVVGGERITVAQLENRVNDVRAAQRAASPDDAQYQQVLAQTPTLTRNTLNGMVLEKVLDQALKDSGVTVTRKEVQKYRSDLESDAGGAEALEQAYLQRYSVAPGQLDESLRSDVEVQKLATALGADLSTPDGSTAFWRALSEASKKLDVDLNPRYGSWGVDQSGRVGMTNAKTPWVRDVSAPGTQPA
;
A
#
# COMPACT_ATOMS: atom_id res chain seq x y z
N MET A 1 -23.02 59.48 46.35
CA MET A 1 -24.04 60.05 45.44
C MET A 1 -23.39 61.12 44.57
N HIS A 2 -23.16 60.87 43.28
CA HIS A 2 -23.07 61.93 42.26
C HIS A 2 -23.52 61.34 40.91
N ARG A 3 -24.60 61.92 40.38
CA ARG A 3 -25.17 61.66 39.06
C ARG A 3 -24.48 62.54 38.01
N ARG A 4 -24.45 62.04 36.76
CA ARG A 4 -24.83 62.69 35.46
C ARG A 4 -23.85 62.26 34.36
N ARG A 5 -24.26 61.46 33.36
CA ARG A 5 -25.12 61.73 32.17
C ARG A 5 -24.30 62.19 30.96
N ARG A 6 -24.65 61.62 29.78
CA ARG A 6 -24.57 62.11 28.37
C ARG A 6 -23.52 61.40 27.50
N THR A 7 -23.95 60.43 26.68
CA THR A 7 -24.45 60.51 25.28
C THR A 7 -23.35 60.49 24.21
N ALA A 8 -23.35 59.38 23.47
CA ALA A 8 -23.17 59.22 22.03
C ALA A 8 -21.92 59.77 21.34
N LEU A 9 -21.16 58.87 20.71
CA LEU A 9 -20.87 58.97 19.27
C LEU A 9 -20.43 57.61 18.72
N VAL A 10 -21.20 57.16 17.74
CA VAL A 10 -20.94 56.04 16.84
C VAL A 10 -19.78 56.43 15.92
N LEU A 11 -18.77 55.56 15.80
CA LEU A 11 -17.84 55.58 14.67
C LEU A 11 -17.62 54.14 14.21
N SER A 12 -18.31 53.84 13.13
CA SER A 12 -18.18 52.66 12.29
C SER A 12 -16.74 52.52 11.80
N ALA A 13 -16.10 51.39 12.09
CA ALA A 13 -14.97 50.89 11.34
C ALA A 13 -15.35 49.50 10.82
N ALA A 14 -16.05 49.48 9.69
CA ALA A 14 -16.19 48.27 8.89
C ALA A 14 -14.82 47.96 8.27
N ILE A 15 -13.98 47.24 9.01
CA ILE A 15 -12.79 46.61 8.43
C ILE A 15 -13.34 45.42 7.65
N ALA A 16 -13.52 45.63 6.34
CA ALA A 16 -13.69 44.56 5.39
C ALA A 16 -12.42 43.70 5.44
N ALA A 17 -12.45 42.67 6.27
CA ALA A 17 -11.49 41.59 6.22
C ALA A 17 -11.71 40.88 4.88
N ALA A 18 -10.93 41.30 3.88
CA ALA A 18 -10.63 40.46 2.74
C ALA A 18 -9.84 39.28 3.30
N ALA A 19 -10.56 38.27 3.80
CA ALA A 19 -9.99 36.94 3.96
C ALA A 19 -9.55 36.52 2.56
N PRO A 20 -8.27 36.23 2.31
CA PRO A 20 -7.93 35.43 1.16
C PRO A 20 -8.62 34.09 1.39
N LEU A 21 -9.78 33.93 0.78
CA LEU A 21 -10.35 32.62 0.52
C LEU A 21 -9.30 31.92 -0.34
N LEU A 22 -8.43 31.15 0.31
CA LEU A 22 -7.66 30.10 -0.33
C LEU A 22 -8.70 29.13 -0.89
N THR A 23 -9.22 29.45 -2.06
CA THR A 23 -9.89 28.51 -2.93
C THR A 23 -8.81 27.52 -3.36
N ALA A 24 -8.55 26.55 -2.49
CA ALA A 24 -7.90 25.31 -2.84
C ALA A 24 -8.84 24.57 -3.81
N CYS A 25 -8.83 25.02 -5.06
CA CYS A 25 -9.41 24.31 -6.18
C CYS A 25 -8.50 23.10 -6.46
N GLY A 26 -8.70 22.05 -5.67
CA GLY A 26 -8.12 20.72 -5.79
C GLY A 26 -8.94 19.80 -4.91
N ASN A 27 -9.99 19.22 -5.49
CA ASN A 27 -11.18 18.64 -4.85
C ASN A 27 -10.96 17.44 -3.90
N ASP A 28 -9.75 17.13 -3.44
CA ASP A 28 -9.50 16.11 -2.41
C ASP A 28 -8.05 16.23 -1.90
N ALA A 29 -7.68 17.40 -1.39
CA ALA A 29 -6.36 17.57 -0.78
C ALA A 29 -6.27 16.69 0.47
N ARG A 30 -5.68 15.49 0.32
CA ARG A 30 -5.33 14.56 1.40
C ARG A 30 -3.82 14.69 1.69
N PRO A 31 -3.34 15.84 2.23
CA PRO A 31 -1.91 16.07 2.41
C PRO A 31 -1.32 14.98 3.31
N GLY A 32 -0.23 14.36 2.84
CA GLY A 32 0.48 13.32 3.58
C GLY A 32 -0.12 11.90 3.52
N ALA A 33 -1.16 11.66 2.71
CA ALA A 33 -1.61 10.30 2.40
C ALA A 33 -0.81 9.70 1.23
N ALA A 34 -0.38 8.44 1.37
CA ALA A 34 0.10 7.61 0.27
C ALA A 34 -1.06 6.85 -0.38
N ALA A 35 -2.02 6.40 0.42
CA ALA A 35 -3.29 5.83 -0.02
C ALA A 35 -4.40 6.13 0.99
N VAL A 36 -5.65 5.99 0.55
CA VAL A 36 -6.82 5.87 1.40
C VAL A 36 -7.58 4.61 1.00
N VAL A 37 -7.96 3.81 1.99
CA VAL A 37 -8.58 2.49 1.81
C VAL A 37 -9.72 2.38 2.82
N GLY A 38 -10.95 2.33 2.34
CA GLY A 38 -12.15 2.27 3.18
C GLY A 38 -12.34 3.52 4.05
N GLY A 39 -11.83 4.67 3.61
CA GLY A 39 -11.77 5.90 4.41
C GLY A 39 -10.60 5.97 5.41
N GLU A 40 -9.84 4.89 5.59
CA GLU A 40 -8.64 4.87 6.43
C GLU A 40 -7.40 5.31 5.63
N ARG A 41 -6.55 6.14 6.22
CA ARG A 41 -5.36 6.68 5.56
C ARG A 41 -4.13 5.80 5.81
N ILE A 42 -3.45 5.41 4.73
CA ILE A 42 -2.04 5.03 4.76
C ILE A 42 -1.24 6.31 4.55
N THR A 43 -0.53 6.77 5.58
CA THR A 43 0.29 7.98 5.49
C THR A 43 1.59 7.73 4.76
N VAL A 44 2.15 8.80 4.19
CA VAL A 44 3.50 8.79 3.64
C VAL A 44 4.52 8.37 4.70
N ALA A 45 4.38 8.84 5.93
CA ALA A 45 5.30 8.47 7.02
C ALA A 45 5.28 6.96 7.32
N GLN A 46 4.09 6.34 7.36
CA GLN A 46 3.97 4.89 7.54
C GLN A 46 4.64 4.12 6.41
N LEU A 47 4.41 4.55 5.16
CA LEU A 47 5.04 3.94 3.99
C LEU A 47 6.57 4.06 4.04
N GLU A 48 7.09 5.28 4.25
CA GLU A 48 8.54 5.51 4.30
C GLU A 48 9.20 4.77 5.48
N ASN A 49 8.53 4.65 6.62
CA ASN A 49 9.03 3.85 7.74
C ASN A 49 9.18 2.37 7.34
N ARG A 50 8.15 1.77 6.73
CA ARG A 50 8.16 0.37 6.27
C ARG A 50 9.27 0.15 5.23
N VAL A 51 9.49 1.11 4.33
CA VAL A 51 10.60 1.09 3.35
C VAL A 51 11.96 1.21 4.03
N ASN A 52 12.10 2.11 5.00
CA ASN A 52 13.36 2.34 5.70
C ASN A 52 13.78 1.13 6.53
N ASP A 53 12.85 0.42 7.17
CA ASP A 53 13.14 -0.82 7.88
C ASP A 53 13.74 -1.88 6.94
N VAL A 54 13.19 -1.99 5.73
CA VAL A 54 13.71 -2.91 4.70
C VAL A 54 15.09 -2.47 4.24
N ARG A 55 15.30 -1.17 3.98
CA ARG A 55 16.61 -0.63 3.58
C ARG A 55 17.66 -0.82 4.66
N ALA A 56 17.30 -0.62 5.93
CA ALA A 56 18.18 -0.86 7.06
C ALA A 56 18.56 -2.34 7.17
N ALA A 57 17.59 -3.25 7.03
CA ALA A 57 17.83 -4.68 7.04
C ALA A 57 18.71 -5.13 5.85
N GLN A 58 18.44 -4.65 4.64
CA GLN A 58 19.25 -4.91 3.45
C GLN A 58 20.69 -4.41 3.62
N ARG A 59 20.86 -3.23 4.21
CA ARG A 59 22.19 -2.68 4.51
C ARG A 59 22.92 -3.54 5.54
N ALA A 60 22.25 -3.94 6.62
CA ALA A 60 22.85 -4.79 7.65
C ALA A 60 23.25 -6.17 7.13
N ALA A 61 22.49 -6.71 6.16
CA ALA A 61 22.78 -7.99 5.50
C ALA A 61 23.84 -7.89 4.38
N SER A 62 24.26 -6.68 3.99
CA SER A 62 25.25 -6.48 2.94
C SER A 62 26.67 -6.44 3.54
N PRO A 63 27.62 -7.25 3.03
CA PRO A 63 28.99 -7.28 3.55
C PRO A 63 29.74 -5.95 3.38
N ASP A 64 29.43 -5.21 2.32
CA ASP A 64 30.10 -3.95 1.96
C ASP A 64 29.18 -3.00 1.16
N ASP A 65 29.72 -1.83 0.83
CA ASP A 65 29.04 -0.80 0.04
C ASP A 65 28.71 -1.26 -1.39
N ALA A 66 29.60 -2.01 -2.04
CA ALA A 66 29.40 -2.45 -3.42
C ALA A 66 28.21 -3.41 -3.52
N GLN A 67 28.13 -4.38 -2.60
CA GLN A 67 27.01 -5.31 -2.53
C GLN A 67 25.71 -4.60 -2.17
N TYR A 68 25.75 -3.62 -1.25
CA TYR A 68 24.55 -2.84 -0.92
C TYR A 68 24.05 -2.02 -2.13
N GLN A 69 24.94 -1.41 -2.91
CA GLN A 69 24.56 -0.71 -4.14
C GLN A 69 23.90 -1.65 -5.15
N GLN A 70 24.37 -2.90 -5.28
CA GLN A 70 23.71 -3.90 -6.11
C GLN A 70 22.29 -4.21 -5.61
N VAL A 71 22.08 -4.34 -4.30
CA VAL A 71 20.74 -4.55 -3.72
C VAL A 71 19.80 -3.37 -4.02
N LEU A 72 20.29 -2.14 -3.88
CA LEU A 72 19.52 -0.94 -4.24
C LEU A 72 19.13 -0.96 -5.72
N ALA A 73 20.06 -1.29 -6.61
CA ALA A 73 19.82 -1.39 -8.04
C ALA A 73 18.80 -2.50 -8.42
N GLN A 74 18.74 -3.58 -7.64
CA GLN A 74 17.80 -4.68 -7.84
C GLN A 74 16.39 -4.39 -7.31
N THR A 75 16.22 -3.35 -6.49
CA THR A 75 14.94 -3.03 -5.84
C THR A 75 14.50 -1.57 -6.07
N PRO A 76 14.48 -1.09 -7.33
CA PRO A 76 14.14 0.30 -7.64
C PRO A 76 12.66 0.64 -7.36
N THR A 77 11.80 -0.38 -7.31
CA THR A 77 10.36 -0.25 -7.09
C THR A 77 9.95 -0.50 -5.64
N LEU A 78 10.91 -0.60 -4.68
CA LEU A 78 10.62 -0.97 -3.29
C LEU A 78 9.45 -0.17 -2.71
N THR A 79 9.51 1.17 -2.73
CA THR A 79 8.46 2.02 -2.17
C THR A 79 7.09 1.74 -2.77
N ARG A 80 7.01 1.53 -4.09
CA ARG A 80 5.75 1.21 -4.77
C ARG A 80 5.26 -0.18 -4.38
N ASN A 81 6.14 -1.16 -4.33
CA ASN A 81 5.78 -2.53 -3.94
C ASN A 81 5.34 -2.60 -2.48
N THR A 82 5.99 -1.86 -1.58
CA THR A 82 5.60 -1.73 -0.17
C THR A 82 4.21 -1.13 -0.06
N LEU A 83 3.91 -0.02 -0.77
CA LEU A 83 2.56 0.56 -0.76
C LEU A 83 1.51 -0.41 -1.34
N ASN A 84 1.85 -1.13 -2.41
CA ASN A 84 0.96 -2.14 -2.99
C ASN A 84 0.62 -3.23 -1.96
N GLY A 85 1.61 -3.72 -1.22
CA GLY A 85 1.42 -4.67 -0.13
C GLY A 85 0.48 -4.14 0.95
N MET A 86 0.75 -2.94 1.46
CA MET A 86 -0.06 -2.31 2.52
C MET A 86 -1.54 -2.11 2.12
N VAL A 87 -1.79 -1.81 0.84
CA VAL A 87 -3.16 -1.69 0.32
C VAL A 87 -3.79 -3.07 0.11
N LEU A 88 -3.05 -4.04 -0.45
CA LEU A 88 -3.54 -5.41 -0.65
C LEU A 88 -3.87 -6.10 0.67
N GLU A 89 -3.11 -5.87 1.75
CA GLU A 89 -3.41 -6.36 3.10
C GLU A 89 -4.82 -5.93 3.52
N LYS A 90 -5.15 -4.64 3.40
CA LYS A 90 -6.49 -4.12 3.72
C LYS A 90 -7.59 -4.69 2.80
N VAL A 91 -7.29 -4.92 1.53
CA VAL A 91 -8.23 -5.54 0.58
C VAL A 91 -8.49 -7.01 0.92
N LEU A 92 -7.43 -7.74 1.31
CA LEU A 92 -7.50 -9.13 1.73
C LEU A 92 -8.30 -9.27 3.03
N ASP A 93 -8.06 -8.40 4.01
CA ASP A 93 -8.84 -8.30 5.25
C ASP A 93 -10.34 -8.14 4.97
N GLN A 94 -10.69 -7.25 4.04
CA GLN A 94 -12.08 -7.04 3.66
C GLN A 94 -12.67 -8.25 2.92
N ALA A 95 -11.91 -8.94 2.07
CA ALA A 95 -12.37 -10.15 1.38
C ALA A 95 -12.59 -11.33 2.35
N LEU A 96 -11.74 -11.48 3.37
CA LEU A 96 -11.92 -12.45 4.44
C LEU A 96 -13.18 -12.14 5.26
N LYS A 97 -13.37 -10.86 5.61
CA LYS A 97 -14.57 -10.39 6.32
C LYS A 97 -15.84 -10.69 5.52
N ASP A 98 -15.83 -10.42 4.22
CA ASP A 98 -16.94 -10.72 3.32
C ASP A 98 -17.24 -12.22 3.24
N SER A 99 -16.21 -13.06 3.38
CA SER A 99 -16.31 -14.52 3.36
C SER A 99 -16.56 -15.15 4.74
N GLY A 100 -16.69 -14.35 5.80
CA GLY A 100 -16.87 -14.84 7.17
C GLY A 100 -15.65 -15.62 7.72
N VAL A 101 -14.46 -15.37 7.17
CA VAL A 101 -13.21 -16.06 7.54
C VAL A 101 -12.40 -15.20 8.48
N THR A 102 -11.82 -15.81 9.51
CA THR A 102 -10.91 -15.14 10.45
C THR A 102 -9.58 -15.87 10.54
N VAL A 103 -8.49 -15.14 10.70
CA VAL A 103 -7.15 -15.70 10.96
C VAL A 103 -6.76 -15.48 12.42
N THR A 104 -6.25 -16.53 13.06
CA THR A 104 -5.85 -16.49 14.46
C THR A 104 -4.34 -16.40 14.60
N ARG A 105 -3.88 -15.82 15.71
CA ARG A 105 -2.44 -15.79 16.04
C ARG A 105 -1.83 -17.21 16.06
N LYS A 106 -2.57 -18.20 16.56
CA LYS A 106 -2.11 -19.59 16.63
C LYS A 106 -1.79 -20.17 15.26
N GLU A 107 -2.62 -19.88 14.26
CA GLU A 107 -2.40 -20.35 12.87
C GLU A 107 -1.13 -19.71 12.28
N VAL A 108 -0.94 -18.41 12.46
CA VAL A 108 0.27 -17.71 11.97
C VAL A 108 1.53 -18.23 12.66
N GLN A 109 1.49 -18.47 13.97
CA GLN A 109 2.64 -19.02 14.70
C GLN A 109 2.95 -20.47 14.31
N LYS A 110 1.92 -21.28 14.03
CA LYS A 110 2.13 -22.61 13.46
C LYS A 110 2.80 -22.52 12.09
N TYR A 111 2.26 -21.67 11.20
CA TYR A 111 2.82 -21.47 9.86
C TYR A 111 4.28 -21.01 9.91
N ARG A 112 4.57 -20.04 10.79
CA ARG A 112 5.95 -19.59 11.06
C ARG A 112 6.84 -20.73 11.52
N SER A 113 6.42 -21.51 12.53
CA SER A 113 7.22 -22.62 13.05
C SER A 113 7.51 -23.69 11.99
N ASP A 114 6.55 -23.97 11.10
CA ASP A 114 6.75 -24.91 10.00
C ASP A 114 7.82 -24.36 9.03
N LEU A 115 7.73 -23.07 8.63
CA LEU A 115 8.72 -22.42 7.77
C LEU A 115 10.12 -22.29 8.41
N GLU A 116 10.20 -22.01 9.71
CA GLU A 116 11.46 -21.94 10.43
C GLU A 116 12.14 -23.32 10.47
N SER A 117 11.36 -24.40 10.65
CA SER A 117 11.88 -25.76 10.56
C SER A 117 12.45 -26.07 9.17
N ASP A 118 11.76 -25.65 8.11
CA ASP A 118 12.19 -25.88 6.72
C ASP A 118 13.39 -25.02 6.32
N ALA A 119 13.48 -23.78 6.81
CA ALA A 119 14.57 -22.86 6.52
C ALA A 119 15.85 -23.15 7.32
N GLY A 120 15.76 -23.95 8.39
CA GLY A 120 16.87 -24.22 9.31
C GLY A 120 17.00 -23.22 10.47
N GLY A 121 15.93 -22.48 10.79
CA GLY A 121 15.83 -21.59 11.94
C GLY A 121 15.18 -20.24 11.63
N ALA A 122 14.86 -19.48 12.69
CA ALA A 122 14.25 -18.15 12.60
C ALA A 122 15.08 -17.14 11.80
N GLU A 123 16.39 -17.08 12.05
CA GLU A 123 17.29 -16.15 11.35
C GLU A 123 17.40 -16.48 9.86
N ALA A 124 17.47 -17.77 9.50
CA ALA A 124 17.50 -18.21 8.11
C ALA A 124 16.21 -17.85 7.37
N LEU A 125 15.05 -17.98 8.05
CA LEU A 125 13.76 -17.54 7.51
C LEU A 125 13.72 -16.03 7.28
N GLU A 126 14.14 -15.23 8.26
CA GLU A 126 14.20 -13.76 8.16
C GLU A 126 15.08 -13.31 7.00
N GLN A 127 16.27 -13.89 6.85
CA GLN A 127 17.18 -13.59 5.74
C GLN A 127 16.56 -13.98 4.38
N ALA A 128 15.93 -15.15 4.30
CA ALA A 128 15.27 -15.60 3.07
C ALA A 128 14.13 -14.66 2.66
N TYR A 129 13.30 -14.22 3.61
CA TYR A 129 12.20 -13.28 3.34
C TYR A 129 12.69 -11.89 2.95
N LEU A 130 13.75 -11.40 3.59
CA LEU A 130 14.38 -10.13 3.22
C LEU A 130 14.92 -10.17 1.79
N GLN A 131 15.64 -11.22 1.43
CA GLN A 131 16.27 -11.33 0.11
C GLN A 131 15.26 -11.54 -1.01
N ARG A 132 14.25 -12.39 -0.79
CA ARG A 132 13.29 -12.79 -1.84
C ARG A 132 12.12 -11.83 -1.98
N TYR A 133 11.64 -11.29 -0.87
CA TYR A 133 10.38 -10.54 -0.81
C TYR A 133 10.57 -9.10 -0.32
N SER A 134 11.80 -8.70 0.04
CA SER A 134 12.06 -7.38 0.65
C SER A 134 11.23 -7.14 1.91
N VAL A 135 11.04 -8.18 2.71
CA VAL A 135 10.34 -8.11 4.01
C VAL A 135 11.37 -8.01 5.12
N ALA A 136 11.33 -6.92 5.89
CA ALA A 136 12.22 -6.74 7.04
C ALA A 136 11.84 -7.71 8.19
N PRO A 137 12.77 -8.09 9.07
CA PRO A 137 12.48 -8.99 10.19
C PRO A 137 11.29 -8.55 11.05
N GLY A 138 11.19 -7.25 11.36
CA GLY A 138 10.07 -6.69 12.13
C GLY A 138 8.71 -6.73 11.42
N GLN A 139 8.68 -7.03 10.13
CA GLN A 139 7.48 -7.12 9.29
C GLN A 139 7.12 -8.57 8.95
N LEU A 140 7.93 -9.55 9.37
CA LEU A 140 7.76 -10.94 9.00
C LEU A 140 6.41 -11.50 9.50
N ASP A 141 6.05 -11.26 10.76
CA ASP A 141 4.79 -11.76 11.33
C ASP A 141 3.54 -11.24 10.58
N GLU A 142 3.60 -10.03 10.02
CA GLU A 142 2.53 -9.46 9.19
C GLU A 142 2.49 -10.10 7.82
N SER A 143 3.65 -10.27 7.17
CA SER A 143 3.75 -10.99 5.89
C SER A 143 3.24 -12.43 6.00
N LEU A 144 3.62 -13.14 7.06
CA LEU A 144 3.20 -14.53 7.30
C LEU A 144 1.70 -14.61 7.60
N ARG A 145 1.12 -13.58 8.24
CA ARG A 145 -0.33 -13.49 8.39
C ARG A 145 -1.01 -13.40 7.03
N SER A 146 -0.54 -12.53 6.13
CA SER A 146 -1.08 -12.42 4.77
C SER A 146 -0.99 -13.73 3.98
N ASP A 147 0.09 -14.49 4.13
CA ASP A 147 0.22 -15.81 3.51
C ASP A 147 -0.86 -16.79 4.01
N VAL A 148 -1.17 -16.79 5.31
CA VAL A 148 -2.25 -17.61 5.90
C VAL A 148 -3.62 -17.12 5.45
N GLU A 149 -3.82 -15.81 5.39
CA GLU A 149 -5.03 -15.15 4.91
C GLU A 149 -5.37 -15.55 3.47
N VAL A 150 -4.38 -15.51 2.56
CA VAL A 150 -4.53 -15.97 1.17
C VAL A 150 -4.99 -17.43 1.12
N GLN A 151 -4.34 -18.32 1.88
CA GLN A 151 -4.69 -19.74 1.92
C GLN A 151 -6.12 -19.97 2.43
N LYS A 152 -6.52 -19.26 3.49
CA LYS A 152 -7.84 -19.41 4.09
C LYS A 152 -8.95 -18.82 3.22
N LEU A 153 -8.70 -17.69 2.58
CA LEU A 153 -9.63 -17.12 1.61
C LEU A 153 -9.80 -18.06 0.41
N ALA A 154 -8.70 -18.55 -0.17
CA ALA A 154 -8.77 -19.51 -1.28
C ALA A 154 -9.58 -20.76 -0.91
N THR A 155 -9.34 -21.32 0.29
CA THR A 155 -10.11 -22.47 0.81
C THR A 155 -11.60 -22.15 0.93
N ALA A 156 -11.96 -21.00 1.51
CA ALA A 156 -13.36 -20.60 1.69
C ALA A 156 -14.08 -20.38 0.36
N LEU A 157 -13.35 -19.95 -0.68
CA LEU A 157 -13.87 -19.76 -2.04
C LEU A 157 -13.91 -21.07 -2.85
N GLY A 158 -13.35 -22.18 -2.34
CA GLY A 158 -13.13 -23.40 -3.11
C GLY A 158 -12.18 -23.19 -4.30
N ALA A 159 -11.29 -22.20 -4.20
CA ALA A 159 -10.41 -21.76 -5.28
C ALA A 159 -9.06 -22.49 -5.22
N ASP A 160 -8.77 -23.31 -6.24
CA ASP A 160 -7.42 -23.83 -6.46
C ASP A 160 -6.57 -22.79 -7.21
N LEU A 161 -5.67 -22.12 -6.48
CA LEU A 161 -4.81 -21.08 -7.02
C LEU A 161 -3.81 -21.58 -8.08
N SER A 162 -3.61 -22.90 -8.22
CA SER A 162 -2.80 -23.47 -9.30
C SER A 162 -3.54 -23.54 -10.64
N THR A 163 -4.87 -23.36 -10.61
CA THR A 163 -5.72 -23.37 -11.81
C THR A 163 -6.09 -21.95 -12.25
N PRO A 164 -6.27 -21.70 -13.56
CA PRO A 164 -6.78 -20.42 -14.04
C PRO A 164 -8.13 -20.02 -13.44
N ASP A 165 -9.05 -20.99 -13.27
CA ASP A 165 -10.39 -20.75 -12.74
C ASP A 165 -10.36 -20.38 -11.26
N GLY A 166 -9.59 -21.12 -10.44
CA GLY A 166 -9.42 -20.80 -9.03
C GLY A 166 -8.71 -19.46 -8.82
N SER A 167 -7.66 -19.19 -9.60
CA SER A 167 -7.02 -17.86 -9.62
C SER A 167 -8.01 -16.75 -9.97
N THR A 168 -8.87 -16.96 -10.98
CA THR A 168 -9.88 -15.99 -11.38
C THR A 168 -10.92 -15.74 -10.28
N ALA A 169 -11.39 -16.80 -9.62
CA ALA A 169 -12.33 -16.69 -8.50
C ALA A 169 -11.73 -15.91 -7.33
N PHE A 170 -10.47 -16.19 -6.98
CA PHE A 170 -9.74 -15.49 -5.93
C PHE A 170 -9.57 -14.00 -6.23
N TRP A 171 -9.08 -13.66 -7.42
CA TRP A 171 -8.87 -12.26 -7.81
C TRP A 171 -10.18 -11.49 -8.00
N ARG A 172 -11.28 -12.17 -8.36
CA ARG A 172 -12.62 -11.58 -8.35
C ARG A 172 -13.04 -11.16 -6.95
N ALA A 173 -12.86 -12.02 -5.94
CA ALA A 173 -13.18 -11.69 -4.55
C ALA A 173 -12.37 -10.49 -4.04
N LEU A 174 -11.07 -10.44 -4.32
CA LEU A 174 -10.25 -9.28 -3.99
C LEU A 174 -10.68 -8.00 -4.73
N SER A 175 -11.07 -8.12 -6.00
CA SER A 175 -11.57 -6.98 -6.78
C SER A 175 -12.89 -6.43 -6.21
N GLU A 176 -13.79 -7.30 -5.76
CA GLU A 176 -15.05 -6.90 -5.11
C GLU A 176 -14.80 -6.22 -3.76
N ALA A 177 -13.92 -6.79 -2.93
CA ALA A 177 -13.49 -6.17 -1.67
C ALA A 177 -12.85 -4.80 -1.91
N SER A 178 -11.95 -4.69 -2.88
CA SER A 178 -11.32 -3.42 -3.24
C SER A 178 -12.31 -2.37 -3.71
N LYS A 179 -13.38 -2.75 -4.43
CA LYS A 179 -14.44 -1.81 -4.84
C LYS A 179 -15.22 -1.30 -3.63
N LYS A 180 -15.52 -2.16 -2.65
CA LYS A 180 -16.18 -1.75 -1.39
C LYS A 180 -15.34 -0.78 -0.58
N LEU A 181 -14.01 -0.93 -0.64
CA LEU A 181 -13.08 -0.07 0.06
C LEU A 181 -12.82 1.27 -0.64
N ASP A 182 -13.24 1.46 -1.89
CA ASP A 182 -12.99 2.72 -2.62
C ASP A 182 -11.52 3.18 -2.52
N VAL A 183 -10.62 2.30 -2.97
CA VAL A 183 -9.17 2.53 -2.84
C VAL A 183 -8.73 3.70 -3.71
N ASP A 184 -8.10 4.68 -3.07
CA ASP A 184 -7.56 5.88 -3.71
C ASP A 184 -6.06 6.01 -3.39
N LEU A 185 -5.23 6.16 -4.42
CA LEU A 185 -3.78 6.31 -4.28
C LEU A 185 -3.36 7.73 -4.58
N ASN A 186 -2.34 8.18 -3.85
CA ASN A 186 -1.65 9.40 -4.24
C ASN A 186 -1.00 9.21 -5.62
N PRO A 187 -1.31 10.07 -6.63
CA PRO A 187 -0.86 9.89 -8.01
C PRO A 187 0.66 9.75 -8.18
N ARG A 188 1.45 10.27 -7.23
CA ARG A 188 2.91 10.14 -7.25
C ARG A 188 3.40 8.70 -7.15
N TYR A 189 2.58 7.80 -6.60
CA TYR A 189 2.91 6.37 -6.46
C TYR A 189 2.29 5.51 -7.56
N GLY A 190 1.35 6.06 -8.35
CA GLY A 190 0.70 5.38 -9.47
C GLY A 190 -0.82 5.37 -9.34
N SER A 191 -1.45 4.35 -9.92
CA SER A 191 -2.90 4.16 -9.93
C SER A 191 -3.27 2.81 -9.35
N TRP A 192 -4.49 2.69 -8.84
CA TRP A 192 -5.03 1.43 -8.31
C TRP A 192 -6.15 0.95 -9.23
N GLY A 193 -6.24 -0.35 -9.44
CA GLY A 193 -7.33 -0.91 -10.22
C GLY A 193 -7.12 -2.37 -10.56
N VAL A 194 -7.91 -2.85 -11.51
CA VAL A 194 -7.81 -4.20 -12.04
C VAL A 194 -7.02 -4.16 -13.35
N ASP A 195 -5.98 -4.98 -13.47
CA ASP A 195 -5.18 -5.09 -14.67
C ASP A 195 -5.86 -5.91 -15.78
N GLN A 196 -5.18 -6.06 -16.92
CA GLN A 196 -5.70 -6.83 -18.07
C GLN A 196 -5.89 -8.32 -17.77
N SER A 197 -5.24 -8.85 -16.73
CA SER A 197 -5.34 -10.23 -16.27
C SER A 197 -6.40 -10.39 -15.17
N GLY A 198 -7.16 -9.34 -14.85
CA GLY A 198 -8.21 -9.40 -13.84
C GLY A 198 -7.68 -9.30 -12.40
N ARG A 199 -6.41 -8.95 -12.20
CA ARG A 199 -5.81 -8.83 -10.86
C ARG A 199 -5.96 -7.42 -10.34
N VAL A 200 -6.47 -7.28 -9.12
CA VAL A 200 -6.53 -5.99 -8.43
C VAL A 200 -5.15 -5.65 -7.85
N GLY A 201 -4.72 -4.40 -7.99
CA GLY A 201 -3.44 -3.95 -7.46
C GLY A 201 -3.03 -2.58 -8.00
N MET A 202 -1.80 -2.18 -7.67
CA MET A 202 -1.21 -1.00 -8.27
C MET A 202 -0.93 -1.23 -9.75
N THR A 203 -1.58 -0.46 -10.61
CA THR A 203 -1.32 -0.42 -12.04
C THR A 203 -0.29 0.66 -12.38
N ASN A 204 0.44 0.46 -13.47
CA ASN A 204 1.21 1.57 -14.01
C ASN A 204 0.20 2.63 -14.45
N ALA A 205 0.33 3.85 -13.95
CA ALA A 205 -0.43 4.96 -14.50
C ALA A 205 -0.15 4.97 -16.01
N LYS A 206 -1.14 4.65 -16.85
CA LYS A 206 -1.03 4.95 -18.27
C LYS A 206 -0.90 6.46 -18.32
N THR A 207 0.31 6.98 -18.56
CA THR A 207 0.51 8.36 -19.01
C THR A 207 -0.01 8.41 -20.45
N PRO A 208 -1.25 8.88 -20.73
CA PRO A 208 -1.83 8.79 -22.07
C PRO A 208 -1.17 9.77 -23.06
N TRP A 209 -0.23 10.58 -22.57
CA TRP A 209 0.47 11.63 -23.30
C TRP A 209 1.94 11.33 -23.60
N VAL A 210 2.46 10.17 -23.17
CA VAL A 210 3.74 9.67 -23.68
C VAL A 210 3.41 8.71 -24.81
N ARG A 211 3.48 9.22 -26.05
CA ARG A 211 3.50 8.36 -27.23
C ARG A 211 4.67 7.40 -27.10
N ASP A 212 4.41 6.10 -27.21
CA ASP A 212 5.42 5.07 -27.45
C ASP A 212 6.14 5.39 -28.78
N VAL A 213 7.22 6.17 -28.71
CA VAL A 213 8.18 6.34 -29.79
C VAL A 213 9.21 5.22 -29.71
N SER A 214 8.75 3.99 -29.86
CA SER A 214 9.60 2.81 -30.06
C SER A 214 8.84 1.75 -30.86
N ALA A 215 8.31 2.17 -32.01
CA ALA A 215 8.12 1.27 -33.13
C ALA A 215 9.25 1.53 -34.15
N PRO A 216 10.13 0.55 -34.37
CA PRO A 216 10.62 0.22 -35.69
C PRO A 216 10.01 -1.15 -36.05
N GLY A 217 9.05 -1.28 -36.96
CA GLY A 217 9.05 -0.62 -38.26
C GLY A 217 10.10 -1.27 -39.16
N THR A 218 9.78 -2.48 -39.64
CA THR A 218 10.17 -3.01 -40.95
C THR A 218 11.67 -3.22 -41.23
N GLN A 219 12.08 -4.50 -41.24
CA GLN A 219 13.22 -5.00 -42.02
C GLN A 219 13.11 -4.56 -43.49
N PRO A 220 14.23 -4.16 -44.12
CA PRO A 220 14.59 -4.84 -45.35
C PRO A 220 16.11 -5.06 -45.56
N ALA A 221 16.38 -6.08 -46.38
CA ALA A 221 17.65 -6.60 -46.96
C ALA A 221 18.55 -7.43 -46.03
#